data_AF-A0A806KR14-F1
#
_entry.id   AF-A0A806KR14-F1
#
_cell.length_a   1.000
_cell.length_b   1.000
_cell.length_c   1.000
_cell.angle_alpha   90.00
_cell.angle_beta   90.00
_cell.angle_gamma   90.00
#
_symmetry.space_group_name_H-M   'P 1'
#
loop_
_entity.id
_entity.type
_entity.pdbx_description
1 polymer ?
#
loop_
_entity_poly.entity_id
_entity_poly.type
_entity_poly.pdbx_seq_one_letter_code
_entity_poly.pdbx_strand_id
1 'polypeptide(L)' 'MGQRREMEKRGYRPDQKQCDPLYQGQHCLAYKQLSSVALTMPIYPEYDQGYKHVCLTNLTSKRILLTFQRS' A
#
# COMPACT_ATOMS: atom_id res chain seq x y z
N MET A 1 4.21 -11.11 7.40
CA MET A 1 5.01 -12.32 7.10
C MET A 1 4.89 -12.83 5.66
N GLY A 2 3.78 -12.62 4.93
CA GLY A 2 3.60 -13.15 3.56
C GLY A 2 4.40 -12.45 2.45
N GLN A 3 4.51 -11.11 2.49
CA GLN A 3 5.11 -10.35 1.38
C GLN A 3 6.62 -10.58 1.21
N ARG A 4 7.41 -10.60 2.29
CA ARG A 4 8.86 -10.89 2.22
C ARG A 4 9.13 -12.26 1.62
N ARG A 5 8.41 -13.29 2.08
CA ARG A 5 8.59 -14.66 1.57
C ARG A 5 8.29 -14.74 0.07
N GLU A 6 7.29 -14.01 -0.41
CA GLU A 6 6.99 -13.94 -1.84
C GLU A 6 8.07 -13.18 -2.63
N MET A 7 8.62 -12.10 -2.07
CA MET A 7 9.75 -11.37 -2.67
C MET A 7 10.98 -12.27 -2.81
N GLU A 8 11.35 -12.99 -1.75
CA GLU A 8 12.48 -13.93 -1.75
C GLU A 8 12.26 -15.09 -2.72
N LYS A 9 11.04 -15.66 -2.75
CA LYS A 9 10.65 -16.70 -3.71
C LYS A 9 10.82 -16.25 -5.16
N ARG A 10 10.59 -14.97 -5.45
CA ARG A 10 10.79 -14.36 -6.77
C ARG A 10 12.24 -13.93 -7.04
N GLY A 11 13.16 -14.20 -6.11
CA GLY A 11 14.59 -13.88 -6.25
C GLY A 11 14.97 -12.46 -5.82
N TYR A 12 14.04 -11.67 -5.28
CA TYR A 12 14.37 -10.36 -4.73
C TYR A 12 15.09 -10.50 -3.39
N ARG A 13 15.99 -9.55 -3.10
CA ARG A 13 16.72 -9.46 -1.82
C ARG A 13 16.26 -8.23 -1.05
N PRO A 14 15.14 -8.30 -0.30
CA PRO A 14 14.62 -7.16 0.45
C PRO A 14 15.61 -6.74 1.55
N ASP A 15 15.74 -5.44 1.76
CA ASP A 15 16.56 -4.90 2.85
C ASP A 15 15.97 -5.36 4.20
N GLN A 16 16.83 -5.83 5.10
CA GLN A 16 16.42 -6.29 6.41
C GLN A 16 15.77 -5.16 7.24
N LYS A 17 16.19 -3.90 7.02
CA LYS A 17 15.65 -2.70 7.67
C LYS A 17 14.15 -2.52 7.41
N GLN A 18 13.64 -2.98 6.27
CA GLN A 18 12.20 -2.88 5.94
C GLN A 18 11.32 -3.79 6.80
N CYS A 19 11.89 -4.70 7.61
CA CYS A 19 11.10 -5.46 8.57
C CYS A 19 10.96 -4.80 9.93
N ASP A 20 11.70 -3.73 10.19
CA ASP A 20 11.48 -2.95 11.40
C ASP A 20 10.23 -2.07 11.16
N PRO A 21 9.14 -2.25 11.93
CA PRO A 21 7.95 -1.42 11.78
C PRO A 21 8.21 0.06 12.09
N LEU A 22 9.29 0.38 12.79
CA LEU A 22 9.69 1.76 13.12
C LEU A 22 10.51 2.41 12.00
N TYR A 23 11.01 1.64 11.03
CA TYR A 23 11.80 2.15 9.92
C TYR A 23 10.93 3.01 8.97
N GLN A 24 11.38 4.23 8.67
CA GLN A 24 10.67 5.20 7.83
C GLN A 24 11.35 5.44 6.47
N GLY A 25 12.22 4.53 6.03
CA GLY A 25 13.01 4.69 4.81
C GLY A 25 14.40 5.29 5.07
N GLN A 26 15.18 5.43 4.00
CA GLN A 26 16.61 5.76 4.11
C GLN A 26 16.88 7.21 4.54
N HIS A 27 15.97 8.12 4.23
CA HIS A 27 16.14 9.55 4.46
C HIS A 27 15.44 10.08 5.72
N CYS A 28 14.67 9.23 6.41
CA CYS A 28 13.94 9.61 7.61
C CYS A 28 14.50 8.86 8.82
N LEU A 29 14.53 9.54 9.98
CA LEU A 29 14.83 8.87 11.23
C LEU A 29 13.71 7.87 11.56
N ALA A 30 14.09 6.72 12.11
CA ALA A 30 13.12 5.74 12.59
C ALA A 30 12.28 6.34 13.71
N TYR A 31 11.03 5.90 13.81
CA TYR A 31 10.19 6.26 14.96
C TYR A 31 10.76 5.64 16.24
N LYS A 32 10.56 6.32 17.37
CA LYS A 32 10.89 5.75 18.69
C LYS A 32 9.84 4.73 19.13
N GLN A 33 8.58 4.98 18.78
CA GLN A 33 7.43 4.16 19.11
C GLN A 33 6.27 4.47 18.16
N LEU A 34 5.36 3.50 18.00
CA LEU A 34 4.11 3.66 17.26
C LEU A 34 2.94 3.41 18.22
N SER A 35 1.99 4.34 18.27
CA SER A 35 0.74 4.15 19.00
C SER A 35 -0.20 3.22 18.23
N SER A 36 -0.91 2.34 18.94
CA SER A 36 -2.00 1.58 18.33
C SER A 36 -3.16 2.50 17.96
N VAL A 37 -3.80 2.20 16.83
CA VAL A 37 -5.01 2.89 16.36
C VAL A 37 -6.06 1.83 16.06
N ALA A 38 -7.31 2.12 16.38
CA ALA A 38 -8.42 1.23 16.07
C ALA A 38 -8.62 1.15 14.56
N LEU A 39 -8.77 -0.07 14.04
CA LEU A 39 -9.06 -0.29 12.63
C LEU A 39 -10.50 0.11 12.33
N THR A 40 -10.68 0.91 11.29
CA THR A 40 -11.99 1.25 10.72
C THR A 40 -12.27 0.42 9.48
N MET A 41 -13.54 0.40 9.04
CA MET A 41 -13.94 -0.20 7.77
C MET A 41 -14.72 0.83 6.94
N PRO A 42 -14.13 1.37 5.86
CA PRO A 42 -12.79 1.10 5.32
C PRO A 42 -11.65 1.59 6.24
N ILE A 43 -10.46 1.02 6.07
CA ILE A 43 -9.24 1.42 6.81
C ILE A 43 -8.92 2.91 6.57
N TYR A 44 -9.25 3.39 5.37
CA TYR A 44 -9.15 4.78 4.96
C TYR A 44 -10.58 5.31 4.75
N PRO A 45 -11.13 6.11 5.70
CA PRO A 45 -12.49 6.64 5.60
C PRO A 45 -12.78 7.39 4.30
N GLU A 46 -11.76 8.01 3.72
CA GLU A 46 -11.82 8.72 2.45
C GLU A 46 -12.04 7.80 1.25
N TYR A 47 -11.89 6.47 1.39
CA TYR A 47 -12.14 5.50 0.31
C TYR A 47 -13.63 5.21 0.12
N ASP A 48 -14.40 6.27 -0.08
CA ASP A 48 -15.81 6.21 -0.43
C ASP A 48 -16.04 6.08 -1.95
N GLN A 49 -17.31 6.12 -2.36
CA GLN A 49 -17.65 6.07 -3.79
C GLN A 49 -17.19 7.32 -4.56
N GLY A 50 -17.06 8.47 -3.89
CA GLY A 50 -16.53 9.70 -4.48
C GLY A 50 -15.05 9.56 -4.81
N TYR A 51 -14.25 9.04 -3.88
CA TYR A 51 -12.83 8.75 -4.13
C TYR A 51 -12.64 7.75 -5.28
N LYS A 52 -13.46 6.68 -5.30
CA LYS A 52 -13.48 5.74 -6.43
C LYS A 52 -13.75 6.46 -7.76
N HIS A 53 -14.72 7.36 -7.81
CA HIS A 53 -15.03 8.13 -9.02
C HIS A 53 -13.86 9.00 -9.46
N VAL A 54 -13.20 9.71 -8.54
CA VAL A 54 -12.01 10.53 -8.83
C VAL A 54 -10.88 9.67 -9.41
N CYS A 55 -10.62 8.50 -8.82
CA CYS A 55 -9.61 7.58 -9.34
C CYS A 55 -9.93 7.10 -10.77
N LEU A 56 -11.18 6.70 -11.03
CA LEU A 56 -11.59 6.27 -12.36
C LEU A 56 -11.44 7.40 -13.39
N THR A 57 -11.88 8.61 -13.06
CA THR A 57 -11.70 9.79 -13.91
C THR A 57 -10.23 10.08 -14.19
N ASN A 58 -9.34 9.94 -13.19
CA ASN A 58 -7.90 10.12 -13.38
C ASN A 58 -7.29 9.07 -14.32
N LEU A 59 -7.73 7.82 -14.23
CA LEU A 59 -7.28 6.76 -15.12
C LEU A 59 -7.75 7.02 -16.55
N THR A 60 -9.03 7.37 -16.72
CA THR A 60 -9.60 7.72 -18.03
C THR A 60 -8.90 8.93 -18.65
N SER A 61 -8.60 9.98 -17.89
CA SER A 61 -7.88 11.15 -18.40
C SER A 61 -6.45 10.82 -18.85
N LYS A 62 -5.84 9.81 -18.23
CA LYS A 62 -4.54 9.24 -18.62
C LYS A 62 -4.63 8.18 -19.73
N ARG A 63 -5.83 7.95 -20.28
CA ARG A 63 -6.12 6.91 -21.29
C ARG A 63 -5.81 5.48 -20.81
N ILE A 64 -5.90 5.24 -19.50
CA ILE A 64 -5.77 3.91 -18.89
C ILE A 64 -7.18 3.31 -18.79
N LEU A 65 -7.43 2.24 -19.54
CA LEU A 65 -8.73 1.55 -19.56
C LEU A 65 -8.67 0.32 -18.66
N LEU A 66 -9.55 0.27 -17.67
CA LEU A 66 -9.71 -0.91 -16.84
C LEU A 66 -10.64 -1.89 -17.56
N THR A 67 -10.12 -3.05 -17.95
CA THR A 67 -10.92 -4.17 -18.42
C THR A 67 -11.14 -5.14 -17.27
N PHE A 68 -12.40 -5.42 -16.96
CA PHE A 68 -12.72 -6.49 -16.02
C PHE A 68 -12.97 -7.76 -16.82
N GLN A 69 -12.09 -8.74 -16.68
CA GLN A 69 -12.38 -10.12 -17.06
C GLN A 69 -13.18 -10.73 -15.90
N ARG A 70 -14.42 -11.16 -16.17
CA ARG A 70 -15.16 -11.99 -15.21
C ARG A 70 -14.55 -13.39 -15.26
N SER A 71 -13.97 -13.82 -14.13
CA SER A 71 -13.66 -15.23 -13.84
C SER A 71 -14.90 -15.95 -13.37
#